data_AF-A0A5N6W4U7-F1
#
_entry.id   AF-A0A5N6W4U7-F1
#
_cell.length_a   1.000
_cell.length_b   1.000
_cell.length_c   1.000
_cell.angle_alpha   90.00
_cell.angle_beta   90.00
_cell.angle_gamma   90.00
#
_symmetry.space_group_name_H-M   'P 1'
#
loop_
_entity.id
_entity.type
_entity.pdbx_description
1 polymer ?
#
loop_
_entity_poly.entity_id
_entity_poly.type
_entity_poly.pdbx_seq_one_letter_code
_entity_poly.pdbx_strand_id
1 'polypeptide(L)'
;MWAKYRGGAMIQVSPSGEILREYRDPKAHHDQHHLPDGKILYTTLEALTPDEAAKVQGGITGSEAPGGIVYGDCIKLVDPWSTSNRSSSEDFEGDGKGGAKLLWSWRAIDHLDPELFRMHQDYPREHWPLINSVSFDSDGNIIASMRNTSSVVVISRETGKVLWHLTQPVVNQQHCAHQLPSGDLLIFDNGVFRPGISVPFTRAIVVARETKEIIWEYKDRSTGGIGLFTPFMGSAQKLPNGNVVLCEAATGRILEVTESGDVVWEFVVPQLSDYTAVLGEGELEEMRKMGFAYESNAIFRAYKYLPEEVPWLKED
;
A
#
# COMPACT_ATOMS: atom_id res chain seq x y z
N MET A 1 -15.21 1.01 8.58
CA MET A 1 -14.35 1.12 7.38
C MET A 1 -13.78 -0.24 6.95
N TRP A 2 -13.91 -1.27 7.80
CA TRP A 2 -13.62 -2.70 7.56
C TRP A 2 -13.93 -3.29 6.16
N ALA A 3 -15.14 -3.08 5.62
CA ALA A 3 -15.51 -3.66 4.33
C ALA A 3 -14.73 -3.07 3.14
N LYS A 4 -14.10 -1.89 3.31
CA LYS A 4 -13.50 -1.12 2.22
C LYS A 4 -12.20 -1.70 1.67
N TYR A 5 -11.44 -2.43 2.51
CA TYR A 5 -10.06 -2.77 2.17
C TYR A 5 -9.78 -4.25 2.01
N ARG A 6 -10.72 -5.13 2.33
CA ARG A 6 -10.49 -6.59 2.28
C ARG A 6 -11.08 -7.22 1.03
N GLY A 7 -10.44 -8.29 0.60
CA GLY A 7 -10.83 -9.06 -0.56
C GLY A 7 -9.92 -8.71 -1.73
N GLY A 8 -9.49 -9.74 -2.45
CA GLY A 8 -8.63 -9.51 -3.59
C GLY A 8 -8.55 -10.72 -4.49
N ALA A 9 -8.49 -10.43 -5.78
CA ALA A 9 -8.01 -11.34 -6.79
C ALA A 9 -6.66 -10.82 -7.29
N MET A 10 -5.62 -11.60 -7.09
CA MET A 10 -4.31 -11.38 -7.69
C MET A 10 -4.32 -12.07 -9.05
N ILE A 11 -4.42 -11.29 -10.12
CA ILE A 11 -4.66 -11.81 -11.47
C ILE A 11 -3.52 -11.50 -12.43
N GLN A 12 -3.30 -12.42 -13.37
CA GLN A 12 -2.58 -12.16 -14.60
C GLN A 12 -3.59 -12.13 -15.74
N VAL A 13 -3.60 -11.04 -16.51
CA VAL A 13 -4.52 -10.83 -17.63
C VAL A 13 -3.77 -10.72 -18.95
N SER A 14 -4.37 -11.22 -20.02
CA SER A 14 -3.86 -11.03 -21.38
C SER A 14 -4.12 -9.59 -21.86
N PRO A 15 -3.46 -9.13 -22.93
CA PRO A 15 -3.77 -7.82 -23.53
C PRO A 15 -5.22 -7.67 -24.03
N SER A 16 -5.91 -8.78 -24.33
CA SER A 16 -7.34 -8.77 -24.69
C SER A 16 -8.28 -8.77 -23.48
N GLY A 17 -7.75 -8.73 -22.26
CA GLY A 17 -8.52 -8.76 -21.02
C GLY A 17 -8.92 -10.16 -20.53
N GLU A 18 -8.35 -11.23 -21.10
CA GLU A 18 -8.60 -12.59 -20.63
C GLU A 18 -7.84 -12.88 -19.33
N ILE A 19 -8.52 -13.40 -18.30
CA ILE A 19 -7.86 -13.83 -17.06
C ILE A 19 -7.09 -15.13 -17.32
N LEU A 20 -5.76 -15.03 -17.39
CA LEU A 20 -4.86 -16.18 -17.59
C LEU A 20 -4.70 -16.96 -16.28
N ARG A 21 -4.41 -16.26 -15.18
CA ARG A 21 -4.25 -16.84 -13.85
C ARG A 21 -4.91 -15.98 -12.78
N GLU A 22 -5.38 -16.62 -11.73
CA GLU A 22 -6.01 -15.94 -10.59
C GLU A 22 -5.67 -16.66 -9.30
N TYR A 23 -5.28 -15.90 -8.30
CA TYR A 23 -5.15 -16.33 -6.91
C TYR A 23 -6.03 -15.44 -6.03
N ARG A 24 -6.81 -16.04 -5.13
CA ARG A 24 -7.74 -15.30 -4.25
C ARG A 24 -7.37 -15.43 -2.79
N ASP A 25 -7.41 -14.33 -2.06
CA ASP A 25 -7.44 -14.31 -0.60
C ASP A 25 -8.54 -13.33 -0.19
N PRO A 26 -9.63 -13.79 0.46
CA PRO A 26 -10.75 -12.92 0.86
C PRO A 26 -10.38 -11.82 1.86
N LYS A 27 -9.20 -11.90 2.46
CA LYS A 27 -8.69 -10.93 3.43
C LYS A 27 -7.49 -10.14 2.89
N ALA A 28 -7.03 -10.41 1.67
CA ALA A 28 -6.02 -9.59 1.01
C ALA A 28 -6.48 -8.13 0.95
N HIS A 29 -5.53 -7.20 1.03
CA HIS A 29 -5.78 -5.77 0.97
C HIS A 29 -4.58 -5.03 0.39
N HIS A 30 -4.83 -3.81 -0.08
CA HIS A 30 -3.85 -2.77 -0.46
C HIS A 30 -2.77 -3.12 -1.49
N ASP A 31 -1.91 -4.11 -1.26
CA ASP A 31 -0.75 -4.37 -2.12
C ASP A 31 -0.46 -5.85 -2.40
N GLN A 32 0.07 -6.06 -3.60
CA GLN A 32 0.44 -7.35 -4.17
C GLN A 32 1.64 -7.14 -5.10
N HIS A 33 2.81 -7.60 -4.68
CA HIS A 33 4.01 -7.60 -5.50
C HIS A 33 4.11 -8.93 -6.25
N HIS A 34 3.80 -8.89 -7.55
CA HIS A 34 3.95 -10.02 -8.46
C HIS A 34 5.40 -10.14 -8.91
N LEU A 35 6.01 -11.30 -8.63
CA LEU A 35 7.39 -11.57 -8.98
C LEU A 35 7.53 -12.14 -10.40
N PRO A 36 8.69 -11.94 -11.07
CA PRO A 36 8.93 -12.50 -12.41
C PRO A 36 8.81 -14.04 -12.48
N ASP A 37 9.05 -14.73 -11.37
CA ASP A 37 8.95 -16.18 -11.26
C ASP A 37 7.54 -16.69 -10.93
N GLY A 38 6.54 -15.80 -10.92
CA GLY A 38 5.13 -16.12 -10.67
C GLY A 38 4.73 -16.16 -9.20
N LYS A 39 5.67 -15.97 -8.26
CA LYS A 39 5.33 -15.84 -6.83
C LYS A 39 4.70 -14.49 -6.54
N ILE A 40 3.95 -14.42 -5.44
CA ILE A 40 3.29 -13.19 -5.03
C ILE A 40 3.61 -12.91 -3.55
N LEU A 41 4.16 -11.74 -3.27
CA LEU A 41 4.26 -11.18 -1.93
C LEU A 41 3.10 -10.21 -1.73
N TYR A 42 2.26 -10.41 -0.73
CA TYR A 42 1.06 -9.59 -0.54
C TYR A 42 0.69 -9.40 0.93
N THR A 43 -0.17 -8.42 1.18
CA THR A 43 -0.72 -8.12 2.51
C THR A 43 -2.12 -8.68 2.66
N THR A 44 -2.40 -9.25 3.83
CA THR A 44 -3.69 -9.84 4.20
C THR A 44 -3.95 -9.61 5.69
N LEU A 45 -5.13 -10.00 6.17
CA LEU A 45 -5.58 -9.71 7.54
C LEU A 45 -5.93 -10.96 8.30
N GLU A 46 -5.82 -10.85 9.62
CA GLU A 46 -6.38 -11.82 10.56
C GLU A 46 -7.07 -11.11 11.73
N ALA A 47 -8.06 -11.75 12.32
CA ALA A 47 -8.67 -11.24 13.54
C ALA A 47 -7.73 -11.53 14.71
N LEU A 48 -7.38 -10.50 15.47
CA LEU A 48 -6.59 -10.68 16.68
C LEU A 48 -7.45 -11.32 17.78
N THR A 49 -6.82 -12.18 18.58
CA THR A 49 -7.42 -12.65 19.83
C THR A 49 -7.64 -11.47 20.80
N PRO A 50 -8.54 -11.59 21.79
CA PRO A 50 -8.72 -10.53 22.79
C PRO A 50 -7.42 -10.11 23.48
N ASP A 51 -6.54 -11.05 23.79
CA ASP A 51 -5.26 -10.79 24.45
C ASP A 51 -4.26 -10.08 23.54
N GLU A 52 -4.26 -10.39 22.24
CA GLU A 52 -3.47 -9.68 21.22
C GLU A 52 -4.01 -8.26 21.00
N ALA A 53 -5.33 -8.12 20.83
CA ALA A 53 -5.99 -6.84 20.61
C ALA A 53 -5.79 -5.87 21.79
N ALA A 54 -5.74 -6.38 23.02
CA ALA A 54 -5.45 -5.60 24.23
C ALA A 54 -4.03 -4.99 24.23
N LYS A 55 -3.09 -5.57 23.47
CA LYS A 55 -1.72 -5.02 23.35
C LYS A 55 -1.66 -3.83 22.40
N VAL A 56 -2.55 -3.75 21.40
CA VAL A 56 -2.54 -2.68 20.38
C VAL A 56 -2.79 -1.32 21.05
N GLN A 57 -1.85 -0.38 20.87
CA GLN A 57 -1.86 0.93 21.49
C GLN A 57 -2.36 2.05 20.54
N GLY A 58 -3.00 3.06 21.12
CA GLY A 58 -3.46 4.25 20.38
C GLY A 58 -4.80 4.04 19.68
N GLY A 59 -5.12 4.94 18.74
CA GLY A 59 -6.40 4.97 18.05
C GLY A 59 -7.59 5.36 18.93
N ILE A 60 -8.75 5.52 18.30
CA ILE A 60 -10.00 5.94 18.93
C ILE A 60 -10.61 4.75 19.67
N THR A 61 -10.79 4.86 20.98
CA THR A 61 -11.45 3.81 21.78
C THR A 61 -12.88 3.54 21.28
N GLY A 62 -13.26 2.27 21.12
CA GLY A 62 -14.61 1.88 20.69
C GLY A 62 -14.84 1.94 19.17
N SER A 63 -13.78 2.10 18.39
CA SER A 63 -13.80 2.15 16.92
C SER A 63 -13.29 0.86 16.26
N GLU A 64 -13.25 -0.23 17.01
CA GLU A 64 -12.98 -1.57 16.52
C GLU A 64 -14.02 -2.01 15.47
N ALA A 65 -13.68 -3.00 14.66
CA ALA A 65 -14.60 -3.57 13.69
C ALA A 65 -15.82 -4.22 14.37
N PRO A 66 -16.92 -4.49 13.64
CA PRO A 66 -18.11 -5.14 14.21
C PRO A 66 -17.77 -6.37 15.06
N GLY A 67 -18.35 -6.44 16.25
CA GLY A 67 -18.02 -7.45 17.26
C GLY A 67 -16.84 -7.09 18.17
N GLY A 68 -16.32 -5.86 18.11
CA GLY A 68 -15.18 -5.41 18.92
C GLY A 68 -13.84 -5.98 18.44
N ILE A 69 -13.75 -6.35 17.16
CA ILE A 69 -12.60 -7.05 16.59
C ILE A 69 -11.56 -6.04 16.12
N VAL A 70 -10.30 -6.26 16.49
CA VAL A 70 -9.14 -5.61 15.87
C VAL A 70 -8.54 -6.58 14.87
N TYR A 71 -8.30 -6.13 13.63
CA TYR A 71 -7.59 -6.93 12.64
C TYR A 71 -6.10 -6.56 12.59
N GLY A 72 -5.25 -7.58 12.61
CA GLY A 72 -3.81 -7.47 12.46
C GLY A 72 -3.38 -7.69 11.01
N ASP A 73 -2.41 -6.94 10.52
CA ASP A 73 -1.78 -7.23 9.23
C ASP A 73 -0.92 -8.48 9.29
N CYS A 74 -1.00 -9.22 8.19
CA CYS A 74 -0.12 -10.29 7.84
C CYS A 74 0.50 -10.02 6.47
N ILE A 75 1.73 -10.49 6.29
CA ILE A 75 2.39 -10.53 4.98
C ILE A 75 2.56 -12.01 4.61
N LYS A 76 2.26 -12.37 3.38
CA LYS A 76 2.44 -13.73 2.85
C LYS A 76 3.22 -13.70 1.54
N LEU A 77 4.11 -14.67 1.38
CA LEU A 77 4.73 -15.03 0.10
C LEU A 77 4.17 -16.37 -0.33
N VAL A 78 3.60 -16.43 -1.53
CA VAL A 78 2.97 -17.65 -2.06
C VAL A 78 3.56 -18.03 -3.42
N ASP A 79 3.59 -19.34 -3.67
CA ASP A 79 3.62 -19.92 -5.02
C ASP A 79 2.17 -20.29 -5.37
N PRO A 80 1.44 -19.42 -6.06
CA PRO A 80 -0.02 -19.53 -6.17
C PRO A 80 -0.47 -20.63 -7.13
N TRP A 81 0.30 -21.00 -8.14
CA TRP A 81 -0.22 -21.75 -9.30
C TRP A 81 0.53 -23.05 -9.58
N SER A 82 0.91 -23.77 -8.52
CA SER A 82 1.77 -24.95 -8.69
C SER A 82 1.08 -26.13 -9.39
N THR A 83 -0.26 -26.22 -9.34
CA THR A 83 -1.04 -27.27 -10.03
C THR A 83 -2.19 -26.75 -10.89
N SER A 84 -2.67 -25.53 -10.65
CA SER A 84 -3.79 -24.91 -11.38
C SER A 84 -3.53 -23.42 -11.60
N ASN A 85 -4.09 -22.85 -12.68
CA ASN A 85 -4.11 -21.41 -12.93
C ASN A 85 -5.21 -20.67 -12.12
N ARG A 86 -5.93 -21.38 -11.26
CA ARG A 86 -6.95 -20.86 -10.34
C ARG A 86 -6.74 -21.51 -8.98
N SER A 87 -6.49 -20.69 -7.97
CA SER A 87 -6.15 -21.11 -6.61
C SER A 87 -6.54 -20.05 -5.59
N SER A 88 -6.41 -20.36 -4.30
CA SER A 88 -6.73 -19.43 -3.23
C SER A 88 -5.96 -19.73 -1.95
N SER A 89 -6.05 -18.83 -0.98
CA SER A 89 -5.45 -19.05 0.36
C SER A 89 -6.05 -20.27 1.07
N GLU A 90 -7.25 -20.71 0.70
CA GLU A 90 -7.87 -21.95 1.22
C GLU A 90 -7.02 -23.19 0.96
N ASP A 91 -6.14 -23.19 -0.04
CA ASP A 91 -5.26 -24.33 -0.36
C ASP A 91 -4.25 -24.64 0.75
N PHE A 92 -3.95 -23.66 1.62
CA PHE A 92 -3.06 -23.85 2.77
C PHE A 92 -3.67 -23.38 4.10
N GLU A 93 -4.86 -22.76 4.10
CA GLU A 93 -5.60 -22.36 5.30
C GLU A 93 -6.83 -23.24 5.57
N GLY A 94 -7.26 -24.04 4.59
CA GLY A 94 -8.45 -24.88 4.66
C GLY A 94 -8.30 -26.14 3.80
N ASP A 95 -9.39 -26.54 3.15
CA ASP A 95 -9.47 -27.77 2.34
C ASP A 95 -9.32 -27.53 0.82
N GLY A 96 -8.75 -26.38 0.44
CA GLY A 96 -8.55 -25.98 -0.95
C GLY A 96 -7.64 -26.95 -1.72
N LYS A 97 -7.86 -27.04 -3.04
CA LYS A 97 -7.13 -27.95 -3.95
C LYS A 97 -6.65 -27.27 -5.24
N GLY A 98 -6.57 -25.95 -5.25
CA GLY A 98 -6.05 -25.14 -6.36
C GLY A 98 -4.51 -25.18 -6.47
N GLY A 99 -3.83 -25.69 -5.46
CA GLY A 99 -2.37 -25.89 -5.46
C GLY A 99 -1.55 -24.65 -5.16
N ALA A 100 -2.12 -23.61 -4.54
CA ALA A 100 -1.31 -22.57 -3.93
C ALA A 100 -0.50 -23.14 -2.76
N LYS A 101 0.76 -22.70 -2.63
CA LYS A 101 1.66 -23.06 -1.53
C LYS A 101 2.08 -21.80 -0.79
N LEU A 102 1.90 -21.81 0.53
CA LEU A 102 2.49 -20.80 1.40
C LEU A 102 4.00 -21.06 1.52
N LEU A 103 4.80 -20.07 1.13
CA LEU A 103 6.26 -20.16 1.20
C LEU A 103 6.81 -19.44 2.44
N TRP A 104 6.12 -18.39 2.87
CA TRP A 104 6.50 -17.61 4.05
C TRP A 104 5.30 -16.78 4.52
N SER A 105 5.19 -16.58 5.83
CA SER A 105 4.20 -15.70 6.44
C SER A 105 4.79 -14.92 7.61
N TRP A 106 4.17 -13.80 7.92
CA TRP A 106 4.54 -12.94 9.03
C TRP A 106 3.30 -12.21 9.54
N ARG A 107 3.14 -12.18 10.86
CA ARG A 107 2.02 -11.53 11.55
C ARG A 107 2.58 -10.31 12.28
N ALA A 108 2.01 -9.13 12.05
CA ALA A 108 2.51 -7.91 12.66
C ALA A 108 2.54 -7.99 14.20
N ILE A 109 1.53 -8.62 14.79
CA ILE A 109 1.38 -8.70 16.25
C ILE A 109 2.44 -9.57 16.93
N ASP A 110 3.05 -10.50 16.20
CA ASP A 110 4.08 -11.40 16.75
C ASP A 110 5.47 -10.75 16.74
N HIS A 111 5.67 -9.74 15.89
CA HIS A 111 7.01 -9.24 15.56
C HIS A 111 7.21 -7.74 15.81
N LEU A 112 6.13 -6.95 15.86
CA LEU A 112 6.19 -5.53 16.17
C LEU A 112 5.90 -5.29 17.64
N ASP A 113 6.68 -4.39 18.25
CA ASP A 113 6.39 -3.85 19.58
C ASP A 113 5.20 -2.86 19.50
N PRO A 114 4.04 -3.17 20.10
CA PRO A 114 2.87 -2.30 20.03
C PRO A 114 3.06 -0.92 20.66
N GLU A 115 4.05 -0.74 21.55
CA GLU A 115 4.39 0.57 22.10
C GLU A 115 5.16 1.42 21.08
N LEU A 116 6.15 0.83 20.41
CA LEU A 116 6.92 1.50 19.35
C LEU A 116 6.06 1.76 18.11
N PHE A 117 5.18 0.82 17.76
CA PHE A 117 4.27 0.90 16.61
C PHE A 117 2.85 1.30 17.06
N ARG A 118 2.78 2.36 17.87
CA ARG A 118 1.53 2.95 18.35
C ARG A 118 0.74 3.57 17.20
N MET A 119 -0.58 3.37 17.19
CA MET A 119 -1.47 4.06 16.26
C MET A 119 -1.58 5.54 16.63
N HIS A 120 -1.67 6.41 15.62
CA HIS A 120 -2.09 7.79 15.87
C HIS A 120 -3.47 7.82 16.55
N GLN A 121 -3.66 8.72 17.53
CA GLN A 121 -4.86 8.73 18.39
C GLN A 121 -6.18 8.91 17.63
N ASP A 122 -6.14 9.58 16.47
CA ASP A 122 -7.31 9.87 15.64
C ASP A 122 -7.63 8.77 14.61
N TYR A 123 -6.94 7.62 14.68
CA TYR A 123 -7.21 6.49 13.79
C TYR A 123 -8.22 5.50 14.38
N PRO A 124 -9.11 4.93 13.56
CA PRO A 124 -9.95 3.81 13.99
C PRO A 124 -9.14 2.57 14.36
N ARG A 125 -9.58 1.83 15.38
CA ARG A 125 -8.93 0.61 15.90
C ARG A 125 -9.32 -0.67 15.15
N GLU A 126 -10.06 -0.59 14.05
CA GLU A 126 -10.45 -1.76 13.26
C GLU A 126 -9.28 -2.49 12.60
N HIS A 127 -8.13 -1.82 12.38
CA HIS A 127 -7.01 -2.37 11.59
C HIS A 127 -5.67 -1.81 12.08
N TRP A 128 -4.72 -2.70 12.39
CA TRP A 128 -3.35 -2.37 12.80
C TRP A 128 -2.29 -3.28 12.15
N PRO A 129 -1.11 -2.75 11.75
CA PRO A 129 -0.70 -1.34 11.66
C PRO A 129 -1.12 -0.64 10.34
N LEU A 130 -1.93 -1.29 9.50
CA LEU A 130 -2.36 -0.87 8.17
C LEU A 130 -1.19 -0.77 7.19
N ILE A 131 -0.65 -1.93 6.84
CA ILE A 131 0.35 -2.08 5.79
C ILE A 131 -0.32 -1.76 4.44
N ASN A 132 0.25 -0.80 3.72
CA ASN A 132 -0.28 -0.32 2.45
C ASN A 132 0.67 -0.53 1.27
N SER A 133 1.91 -0.96 1.52
CA SER A 133 2.81 -1.45 0.50
C SER A 133 3.78 -2.49 1.01
N VAL A 134 4.11 -3.46 0.15
CA VAL A 134 5.15 -4.48 0.40
C VAL A 134 6.03 -4.67 -0.82
N SER A 135 7.34 -4.76 -0.61
CA SER A 135 8.31 -5.08 -1.67
C SER A 135 9.53 -5.81 -1.12
N PHE A 136 10.35 -6.38 -2.00
CA PHE A 136 11.66 -6.89 -1.61
C PHE A 136 12.72 -5.80 -1.68
N ASP A 137 13.68 -5.86 -0.78
CA ASP A 137 14.98 -5.23 -1.01
C ASP A 137 15.93 -6.18 -1.76
N SER A 138 17.11 -5.67 -2.12
CA SER A 138 18.16 -6.38 -2.85
C SER A 138 18.70 -7.61 -2.13
N ASP A 139 18.56 -7.67 -0.80
CA ASP A 139 18.99 -8.79 0.04
C ASP A 139 17.88 -9.84 0.20
N GLY A 140 16.71 -9.60 -0.40
CA GLY A 140 15.54 -10.46 -0.31
C GLY A 140 14.79 -10.33 1.01
N ASN A 141 15.01 -9.27 1.79
CA ASN A 141 14.19 -8.87 2.94
C ASN A 141 12.95 -8.09 2.46
N ILE A 142 11.99 -7.85 3.35
CA ILE A 142 10.73 -7.19 2.99
C ILE A 142 10.72 -5.75 3.47
N ILE A 143 10.44 -4.82 2.57
CA ILE A 143 10.09 -3.43 2.89
C ILE A 143 8.58 -3.36 3.06
N ALA A 144 8.12 -2.85 4.20
CA ALA A 144 6.69 -2.65 4.48
C ALA A 144 6.42 -1.20 4.91
N SER A 145 5.39 -0.59 4.31
CA SER A 145 4.89 0.75 4.68
C SER A 145 3.62 0.62 5.50
N MET A 146 3.62 1.15 6.72
CA MET A 146 2.54 1.10 7.70
C MET A 146 1.95 2.49 7.90
N ARG A 147 0.66 2.66 7.57
CA ARG A 147 0.01 3.97 7.58
C ARG A 147 -0.30 4.45 8.99
N ASN A 148 -0.92 3.60 9.81
CA ASN A 148 -1.54 4.02 11.07
C ASN A 148 -0.51 4.35 12.15
N THR A 149 0.68 3.78 11.99
CA THR A 149 1.85 3.95 12.86
C THR A 149 2.92 4.86 12.23
N SER A 150 2.63 5.46 11.06
CA SER A 150 3.55 6.31 10.29
C SER A 150 4.97 5.73 10.26
N SER A 151 5.09 4.51 9.75
CA SER A 151 6.33 3.74 9.82
C SER A 151 6.64 3.03 8.50
N VAL A 152 7.91 3.06 8.09
CA VAL A 152 8.45 2.18 7.06
C VAL A 152 9.50 1.27 7.71
N VAL A 153 9.41 -0.03 7.47
CA VAL A 153 10.33 -1.01 8.06
C VAL A 153 10.96 -1.89 6.99
N VAL A 154 12.16 -2.40 7.29
CA VAL A 154 12.74 -3.57 6.61
C VAL A 154 12.69 -4.76 7.55
N ILE A 155 12.08 -5.86 7.11
CA ILE A 155 11.83 -7.08 7.87
C ILE A 155 12.72 -8.19 7.32
N SER A 156 13.52 -8.79 8.20
CA SER A 156 14.30 -9.99 7.88
C SER A 156 13.37 -11.13 7.49
N ARG A 157 13.53 -11.68 6.28
CA ARG A 157 12.74 -12.86 5.90
C ARG A 157 13.16 -14.13 6.63
N GLU A 158 14.41 -14.22 7.03
CA GLU A 158 14.93 -15.36 7.79
C GLU A 158 14.38 -15.39 9.22
N THR A 159 14.27 -14.23 9.88
CA THR A 159 13.98 -14.17 11.32
C THR A 159 12.66 -13.49 11.68
N GLY A 160 12.01 -12.81 10.75
CA GLY A 160 10.83 -11.97 11.00
C GLY A 160 11.11 -10.68 11.77
N LYS A 161 12.37 -10.41 12.15
CA LYS A 161 12.76 -9.23 12.92
C LYS A 161 12.81 -7.98 12.05
N VAL A 162 12.44 -6.84 12.62
CA VAL A 162 12.68 -5.52 12.03
C VAL A 162 14.18 -5.22 12.07
N LEU A 163 14.79 -5.10 10.89
CA LEU A 163 16.21 -4.75 10.71
C LEU A 163 16.41 -3.23 10.63
N TRP A 164 15.40 -2.52 10.15
CA TRP A 164 15.44 -1.08 9.93
C TRP A 164 14.05 -0.48 10.10
N HIS A 165 13.97 0.72 10.65
CA HIS A 165 12.72 1.43 10.95
C HIS A 165 12.89 2.94 10.74
N LEU A 166 12.01 3.53 9.94
CA LEU A 166 11.86 4.96 9.75
C LEU A 166 10.45 5.38 10.17
N THR A 167 10.34 6.48 10.91
CA THR A 167 9.06 6.94 11.47
C THR A 167 8.97 8.47 11.46
N GLN A 168 7.96 9.02 12.15
CA GLN A 168 7.77 10.44 12.35
C GLN A 168 9.03 11.09 12.97
N PRO A 169 9.34 12.37 12.64
CA PRO A 169 8.59 13.23 11.74
C PRO A 169 8.91 13.01 10.25
N VAL A 170 9.79 12.07 9.90
CA VAL A 170 10.27 11.88 8.52
C VAL A 170 9.15 11.40 7.61
N VAL A 171 8.43 10.35 7.98
CA VAL A 171 7.27 9.83 7.23
C VAL A 171 6.01 9.93 8.07
N ASN A 172 4.88 10.28 7.44
CA ASN A 172 3.59 10.42 8.12
C ASN A 172 2.48 9.90 7.20
N GLN A 173 1.87 8.78 7.57
CA GLN A 173 0.81 8.10 6.81
C GLN A 173 1.19 7.81 5.35
N GLN A 174 2.47 7.57 5.11
CA GLN A 174 3.08 7.33 3.82
C GLN A 174 2.58 6.06 3.12
N HIS A 175 2.79 6.00 1.81
CA HIS A 175 2.46 4.88 0.94
C HIS A 175 3.65 4.53 0.01
N CYS A 176 3.56 3.37 -0.64
CA CYS A 176 4.39 2.98 -1.78
C CYS A 176 5.90 3.05 -1.49
N ALA A 177 6.33 2.60 -0.32
CA ALA A 177 7.75 2.51 0.02
C ALA A 177 8.41 1.32 -0.68
N HIS A 178 9.50 1.57 -1.41
CA HIS A 178 10.28 0.53 -2.09
C HIS A 178 11.74 0.97 -2.29
N GLN A 179 12.61 0.00 -2.55
CA GLN A 179 14.03 0.26 -2.77
C GLN A 179 14.29 0.78 -4.19
N LEU A 180 15.22 1.71 -4.30
CA LEU A 180 15.83 2.11 -5.57
C LEU A 180 17.08 1.26 -5.87
N PRO A 181 17.56 1.24 -7.13
CA PRO A 181 18.82 0.56 -7.46
C PRO A 181 20.05 1.03 -6.67
N SER A 182 20.02 2.25 -6.10
CA SER A 182 21.09 2.76 -5.23
C SER A 182 21.16 2.06 -3.88
N GLY A 183 20.10 1.36 -3.47
CA GLY A 183 19.94 0.79 -2.14
C GLY A 183 19.04 1.62 -1.22
N ASP A 184 18.81 2.89 -1.55
CA ASP A 184 17.98 3.85 -0.82
C ASP A 184 16.48 3.60 -1.02
N LEU A 185 15.65 4.25 -0.22
CA LEU A 185 14.20 4.05 -0.26
C LEU A 185 13.49 5.25 -0.88
N LEU A 186 12.70 5.02 -1.92
CA LEU A 186 11.71 5.98 -2.43
C LEU A 186 10.39 5.77 -1.68
N ILE A 187 9.84 6.84 -1.13
CA ILE A 187 8.65 6.82 -0.28
C ILE A 187 7.72 7.96 -0.70
N PHE A 188 6.42 7.65 -0.85
CA PHE A 188 5.37 8.64 -1.07
C PHE A 188 4.75 9.04 0.27
N ASP A 189 5.13 10.19 0.81
CA ASP A 189 4.79 10.64 2.15
C ASP A 189 3.60 11.61 2.13
N ASN A 190 2.42 11.08 2.46
CA ASN A 190 1.14 11.81 2.39
C ASN A 190 1.05 13.00 3.37
N GLY A 191 1.76 12.92 4.51
CA GLY A 191 1.96 14.05 5.41
C GLY A 191 0.83 14.38 6.39
N VAL A 192 -0.22 13.56 6.44
CA VAL A 192 -1.33 13.76 7.38
C VAL A 192 -0.85 13.52 8.82
N PHE A 193 -1.23 14.40 9.75
CA PHE A 193 -0.74 14.43 11.13
C PHE A 193 0.78 14.63 11.29
N ARG A 194 1.45 15.22 10.29
CA ARG A 194 2.88 15.57 10.43
C ARG A 194 3.09 16.52 11.62
N PRO A 195 3.93 16.15 12.61
CA PRO A 195 4.17 17.00 13.78
C PRO A 195 4.71 18.37 13.39
N GLY A 196 4.20 19.42 14.03
CA GLY A 196 4.66 20.80 13.83
C GLY A 196 4.14 21.49 12.56
N ILE A 197 3.28 20.83 11.77
CA ILE A 197 2.70 21.39 10.54
C ILE A 197 1.18 21.53 10.69
N SER A 198 0.67 22.74 10.48
CA SER A 198 -0.78 23.02 10.53
C SER A 198 -1.50 22.76 9.20
N VAL A 199 -0.80 22.92 8.08
CA VAL A 199 -1.33 22.69 6.73
C VAL A 199 -0.58 21.51 6.12
N PRO A 200 -1.17 20.30 6.11
CA PRO A 200 -0.49 19.11 5.60
C PRO A 200 -0.27 19.22 4.09
N PHE A 201 0.78 18.55 3.62
CA PHE A 201 1.13 18.44 2.21
C PHE A 201 1.75 17.08 1.95
N THR A 202 1.62 16.63 0.70
CA THR A 202 2.25 15.39 0.22
C THR A 202 3.62 15.70 -0.37
N ARG A 203 4.55 14.76 -0.22
CA ARG A 203 5.86 14.80 -0.86
C ARG A 203 6.30 13.41 -1.30
N ALA A 204 7.16 13.34 -2.31
CA ALA A 204 7.96 12.15 -2.57
C ALA A 204 9.36 12.39 -2.05
N ILE A 205 9.93 11.40 -1.35
CA ILE A 205 11.26 11.51 -0.75
C ILE A 205 12.10 10.28 -1.10
N VAL A 206 13.40 10.50 -1.30
CA VAL A 206 14.39 9.43 -1.22
C VAL A 206 15.09 9.56 0.12
N VAL A 207 15.12 8.47 0.87
CA VAL A 207 15.77 8.37 2.17
C VAL A 207 16.97 7.46 2.07
N ALA A 208 18.14 7.97 2.46
CA ALA A 208 19.37 7.20 2.53
C ALA A 208 19.20 6.04 3.52
N ARG A 209 19.52 4.80 3.10
CA ARG A 209 19.26 3.62 3.92
C ARG A 209 20.06 3.62 5.22
N GLU A 210 21.32 4.02 5.18
CA GLU A 210 22.25 3.98 6.30
C GLU A 210 21.98 5.10 7.31
N THR A 211 21.79 6.33 6.82
CA THR A 211 21.69 7.52 7.68
C THR A 211 20.25 7.88 8.04
N LYS A 212 19.26 7.36 7.29
CA LYS A 212 17.84 7.73 7.39
C LYS A 212 17.56 9.19 7.08
N GLU A 213 18.49 9.87 6.40
CA GLU A 213 18.34 11.26 5.98
C GLU A 213 17.60 11.34 4.64
N ILE A 214 16.79 12.39 4.47
CA ILE A 214 16.17 12.70 3.19
C ILE A 214 17.26 13.26 2.27
N ILE A 215 17.60 12.52 1.21
CA ILE A 215 18.63 12.91 0.23
C ILE A 215 18.04 13.49 -1.06
N TRP A 216 16.74 13.31 -1.26
CA TRP A 216 15.97 13.97 -2.31
C TRP A 216 14.54 14.18 -1.85
N GLU A 217 13.95 15.31 -2.24
CA GLU A 217 12.54 15.64 -1.96
C GLU A 217 11.92 16.33 -3.17
N TYR A 218 10.74 15.85 -3.57
CA TYR A 218 9.79 16.62 -4.33
C TYR A 218 8.56 16.95 -3.47
N LYS A 219 8.21 18.23 -3.44
CA LYS A 219 6.93 18.75 -2.98
C LYS A 219 6.51 19.86 -3.92
N ASP A 220 5.22 20.18 -3.96
CA ASP A 220 4.77 21.36 -4.70
C ASP A 220 5.53 22.61 -4.21
N ARG A 221 6.16 23.31 -5.15
CA ARG A 221 6.94 24.53 -4.89
C ARG A 221 6.12 25.80 -5.06
N SER A 222 4.93 25.71 -5.66
CA SER A 222 4.12 26.87 -6.02
C SER A 222 3.29 27.42 -4.84
N THR A 223 2.86 26.55 -3.94
CA THR A 223 1.93 26.89 -2.84
C THR A 223 2.37 26.35 -1.49
N GLY A 224 3.69 26.20 -1.29
CA GLY A 224 4.24 25.67 -0.05
C GLY A 224 3.84 24.22 0.23
N GLY A 225 3.59 23.43 -0.83
CA GLY A 225 3.20 22.03 -0.76
C GLY A 225 1.71 21.77 -1.02
N ILE A 226 0.84 22.78 -0.91
CA ILE A 226 -0.63 22.59 -0.99
C ILE A 226 -1.09 22.09 -2.35
N GLY A 227 -0.39 22.46 -3.43
CA GLY A 227 -0.67 22.07 -4.81
C GLY A 227 -0.36 20.60 -5.12
N LEU A 228 0.14 19.86 -4.13
CA LEU A 228 0.20 18.41 -4.11
C LEU A 228 -0.21 17.92 -2.73
N PHE A 229 -1.47 17.54 -2.57
CA PHE A 229 -1.95 16.96 -1.33
C PHE A 229 -2.98 15.87 -1.56
N THR A 230 -2.56 14.63 -1.28
CA THR A 230 -3.45 13.49 -1.21
C THR A 230 -3.31 12.78 0.14
N PRO A 231 -4.37 12.70 0.96
CA PRO A 231 -4.27 12.20 2.34
C PRO A 231 -4.24 10.67 2.47
N PHE A 232 -4.40 9.95 1.35
CA PHE A 232 -4.41 8.49 1.28
C PHE A 232 -3.92 8.02 -0.08
N MET A 233 -3.48 6.76 -0.16
CA MET A 233 -3.03 6.13 -1.40
C MET A 233 -1.88 6.93 -2.06
N GLY A 234 -1.71 6.75 -3.36
CA GLY A 234 -0.68 7.42 -4.15
C GLY A 234 0.59 6.60 -4.25
N SER A 235 1.43 7.01 -5.20
CA SER A 235 2.68 6.34 -5.53
C SER A 235 3.71 7.33 -6.05
N ALA A 236 4.97 6.95 -5.91
CA ALA A 236 6.08 7.54 -6.64
C ALA A 236 6.82 6.43 -7.39
N GLN A 237 7.29 6.69 -8.60
CA GLN A 237 8.09 5.76 -9.38
C GLN A 237 9.25 6.52 -10.01
N LYS A 238 10.48 6.10 -9.69
CA LYS A 238 11.69 6.62 -10.35
C LYS A 238 11.83 5.97 -11.73
N LEU A 239 12.03 6.79 -12.77
CA LEU A 239 12.22 6.35 -14.15
C LEU A 239 13.71 6.24 -14.52
N PRO A 240 14.07 5.47 -15.57
CA PRO A 240 15.46 5.33 -16.03
C PRO A 240 16.14 6.64 -16.45
N ASN A 241 15.36 7.65 -16.90
CA ASN A 241 15.87 8.97 -17.27
C ASN A 241 16.11 9.90 -16.05
N GLY A 242 15.88 9.42 -14.82
CA GLY A 242 16.00 10.20 -13.59
C GLY A 242 14.71 10.89 -13.16
N ASN A 243 13.69 11.01 -14.01
CA ASN A 243 12.43 11.63 -13.62
C ASN A 243 11.66 10.76 -12.61
N VAL A 244 10.70 11.37 -11.93
CA VAL A 244 9.81 10.69 -10.98
C VAL A 244 8.37 10.89 -11.41
N VAL A 245 7.64 9.80 -11.59
CA VAL A 245 6.19 9.82 -11.80
C VAL A 245 5.51 9.76 -10.44
N LEU A 246 4.56 10.66 -10.21
CA LEU A 246 3.79 10.76 -8.97
C LEU A 246 2.30 10.58 -9.27
N CYS A 247 1.63 9.85 -8.39
CA CYS A 247 0.19 9.67 -8.40
C CYS A 247 -0.43 10.44 -7.23
N GLU A 248 -1.08 11.56 -7.53
CA GLU A 248 -1.96 12.27 -6.59
C GLU A 248 -3.34 11.61 -6.59
N ALA A 249 -3.49 10.62 -5.72
CA ALA A 249 -4.61 9.69 -5.73
C ALA A 249 -5.98 10.37 -5.64
N ALA A 250 -6.16 11.29 -4.69
CA ALA A 250 -7.48 11.86 -4.36
C ALA A 250 -8.10 12.72 -5.47
N THR A 251 -7.30 13.25 -6.39
CA THR A 251 -7.72 14.16 -7.47
C THR A 251 -7.56 13.53 -8.86
N GLY A 252 -7.15 12.26 -8.93
CA GLY A 252 -6.95 11.57 -10.20
C GLY A 252 -5.79 12.12 -11.03
N ARG A 253 -4.87 12.90 -10.42
CA ARG A 253 -3.77 13.57 -11.12
C ARG A 253 -2.50 12.73 -11.08
N ILE A 254 -1.86 12.62 -12.23
CA ILE A 254 -0.57 11.96 -12.43
C ILE A 254 0.37 13.02 -13.00
N LEU A 255 1.57 13.13 -12.45
CA LEU A 255 2.57 14.09 -12.90
C LEU A 255 3.94 13.44 -13.01
N GLU A 256 4.73 13.86 -13.99
CA GLU A 256 6.14 13.51 -14.13
C GLU A 256 6.98 14.74 -13.82
N VAL A 257 7.94 14.57 -12.91
CA VAL A 257 8.82 15.63 -12.46
C VAL A 257 10.27 15.26 -12.72
N THR A 258 11.08 16.25 -13.09
CA THR A 258 12.53 16.08 -13.18
C THR A 258 13.15 15.93 -11.80
N GLU A 259 14.41 15.48 -11.72
CA GLU A 259 15.16 15.48 -10.45
C GLU A 259 15.29 16.87 -9.84
N SER A 260 15.36 17.91 -10.68
CA SER A 260 15.37 19.31 -10.26
C SER A 260 14.02 19.78 -9.73
N GLY A 261 12.94 19.02 -9.94
CA GLY A 261 11.59 19.29 -9.45
C GLY A 261 10.70 20.10 -10.40
N ASP A 262 11.02 20.11 -11.70
CA ASP A 262 10.19 20.73 -12.72
C ASP A 262 9.14 19.74 -13.23
N VAL A 263 7.87 20.15 -13.30
CA VAL A 263 6.80 19.33 -13.88
C VAL A 263 6.94 19.36 -15.40
N VAL A 264 7.18 18.19 -16.01
CA VAL A 264 7.40 18.07 -17.47
C VAL A 264 6.24 17.38 -18.18
N TRP A 265 5.36 16.71 -17.44
CA TRP A 265 4.15 16.11 -17.95
C TRP A 265 3.10 16.01 -16.85
N GLU A 266 1.84 16.09 -17.23
CA GLU A 266 0.71 15.99 -16.32
C GLU A 266 -0.51 15.41 -17.05
N PHE A 267 -1.27 14.59 -16.34
CA PHE A 267 -2.55 14.06 -16.77
C PHE A 267 -3.51 14.00 -15.59
N VAL A 268 -4.78 14.35 -15.82
CA VAL A 268 -5.85 14.21 -14.84
C VAL A 268 -6.87 13.26 -15.43
N VAL A 269 -7.21 12.19 -14.71
CA VAL A 269 -8.25 11.23 -15.12
C VAL A 269 -9.58 11.98 -15.27
N PRO A 270 -10.14 12.09 -16.48
CA PRO A 270 -11.36 12.87 -16.71
C PRO A 270 -12.63 12.09 -16.33
N GLN A 271 -12.56 10.77 -16.19
CA GLN A 271 -13.69 9.92 -15.83
C GLN A 271 -13.98 10.02 -14.33
N LEU A 272 -15.21 10.42 -14.02
CA LEU A 272 -15.77 10.37 -12.68
C LEU A 272 -16.70 9.15 -12.59
N SER A 273 -16.67 8.45 -11.46
CA SER A 273 -17.59 7.33 -11.20
C SER A 273 -17.85 7.18 -9.70
N ASP A 274 -18.92 6.48 -9.36
CA ASP A 274 -19.27 6.12 -7.99
C ASP A 274 -19.28 4.60 -7.79
N TYR A 275 -19.61 4.15 -6.59
CA TYR A 275 -19.61 2.73 -6.24
C TYR A 275 -20.93 2.02 -6.57
N THR A 276 -21.94 2.71 -7.12
CA THR A 276 -23.30 2.16 -7.26
C THR A 276 -23.39 0.97 -8.21
N ALA A 277 -22.46 0.87 -9.17
CA ALA A 277 -22.37 -0.24 -10.10
C ALA A 277 -21.74 -1.52 -9.50
N VAL A 278 -21.02 -1.42 -8.37
CA VAL A 278 -20.18 -2.51 -7.86
C VAL A 278 -20.46 -2.89 -6.40
N LEU A 279 -21.19 -2.07 -5.63
CA LEU A 279 -21.50 -2.32 -4.23
C LEU A 279 -23.01 -2.52 -3.99
N GLY A 280 -23.35 -3.35 -3.00
CA GLY A 280 -24.75 -3.51 -2.56
C GLY A 280 -25.26 -2.35 -1.71
N GLU A 281 -26.58 -2.24 -1.51
CA GLU A 281 -27.22 -1.13 -0.78
C GLU A 281 -26.62 -0.90 0.62
N GLY A 282 -26.34 -1.98 1.37
CA GLY A 282 -25.76 -1.88 2.71
C GLY A 282 -24.32 -1.33 2.70
N GLU A 283 -23.51 -1.72 1.72
CA GLU A 283 -22.13 -1.23 1.57
C GLU A 283 -22.11 0.22 1.10
N LEU A 284 -23.03 0.59 0.20
CA LEU A 284 -23.22 1.97 -0.25
C LEU A 284 -23.61 2.88 0.91
N GLU A 285 -24.49 2.43 1.81
CA GLU A 285 -24.86 3.21 2.99
C GLU A 285 -23.67 3.46 3.91
N GLU A 286 -22.81 2.46 4.11
CA GLU A 286 -21.56 2.64 4.85
C GLU A 286 -20.59 3.59 4.13
N MET A 287 -20.47 3.51 2.79
CA MET A 287 -19.68 4.46 2.00
C MET A 287 -20.17 5.90 2.17
N ARG A 288 -21.49 6.12 2.17
CA ARG A 288 -22.08 7.45 2.39
C ARG A 288 -21.75 8.00 3.76
N LYS A 289 -21.87 7.20 4.82
CA LYS A 289 -21.50 7.59 6.19
C LYS A 289 -20.02 7.96 6.31
N MET A 290 -19.16 7.30 5.52
CA MET A 290 -17.72 7.60 5.46
C MET A 290 -17.37 8.79 4.54
N GLY A 291 -18.35 9.39 3.86
CA GLY A 291 -18.13 10.53 2.96
C GLY A 291 -17.76 10.17 1.52
N PHE A 292 -17.90 8.90 1.10
CA PHE A 292 -17.66 8.43 -0.27
C PHE A 292 -18.97 8.36 -1.09
N ALA A 293 -19.85 9.35 -0.93
CA ALA A 293 -21.19 9.38 -1.52
C ALA A 293 -21.24 9.94 -2.95
N TYR A 294 -20.13 10.48 -3.46
CA TYR A 294 -20.09 11.24 -4.71
C TYR A 294 -19.14 10.60 -5.71
N GLU A 295 -19.35 10.92 -6.97
CA GLU A 295 -18.44 10.51 -8.03
C GLU A 295 -17.03 11.06 -7.76
N SER A 296 -16.04 10.23 -8.05
CA SER A 296 -14.63 10.55 -7.87
C SER A 296 -13.83 9.99 -9.05
N ASN A 297 -12.74 10.66 -9.39
CA ASN A 297 -11.73 10.17 -10.32
C ASN A 297 -10.51 9.62 -9.56
N ALA A 298 -10.65 9.34 -8.26
CA ALA A 298 -9.55 8.90 -7.45
C ALA A 298 -8.96 7.59 -7.98
N ILE A 299 -7.63 7.56 -8.07
CA ILE A 299 -6.86 6.40 -8.50
C ILE A 299 -5.97 5.91 -7.37
N PHE A 300 -5.76 4.60 -7.28
CA PHE A 300 -5.00 4.02 -6.17
C PHE A 300 -3.49 4.26 -6.30
N ARG A 301 -2.94 3.94 -7.48
CA ARG A 301 -1.53 4.12 -7.86
C ARG A 301 -1.46 4.32 -9.38
N ALA A 302 -0.35 4.88 -9.85
CA ALA A 302 0.00 4.94 -11.26
C ALA A 302 1.44 4.49 -11.47
N TYR A 303 1.69 3.86 -12.61
CA TYR A 303 3.03 3.49 -13.09
C TYR A 303 3.14 3.87 -14.56
N LYS A 304 4.34 4.29 -14.96
CA LYS A 304 4.71 4.56 -16.35
C LYS A 304 5.70 3.48 -16.79
N TYR A 305 5.44 2.95 -17.99
CA TYR A 305 6.26 1.95 -18.66
C TYR A 305 6.73 2.51 -19.99
N LEU A 306 7.94 2.13 -20.40
CA LEU A 306 8.46 2.39 -21.73
C LEU A 306 7.81 1.43 -22.75
N PRO A 307 7.72 1.81 -24.03
CA PRO A 307 7.13 0.95 -25.07
C PRO A 307 7.73 -0.47 -25.12
N GLU A 308 9.04 -0.61 -24.88
CA GLU A 308 9.74 -1.89 -24.83
C GLU A 308 9.39 -2.76 -23.60
N GLU A 309 8.89 -2.16 -22.52
CA GLU A 309 8.43 -2.87 -21.32
C GLU A 309 7.00 -3.42 -21.49
N VAL A 310 6.22 -2.81 -22.39
CA VAL A 310 4.85 -3.21 -22.72
C VAL A 310 4.64 -3.36 -24.23
N PRO A 311 5.44 -4.19 -24.93
CA PRO A 311 5.45 -4.25 -26.41
C PRO A 311 4.15 -4.78 -27.02
N TRP A 312 3.23 -5.31 -26.20
CA TRP A 312 1.89 -5.71 -26.62
C TRP A 312 0.89 -4.55 -26.69
N LEU A 313 1.19 -3.41 -26.06
CA LEU A 313 0.39 -2.20 -26.15
C LEU A 313 0.77 -1.47 -27.45
N LYS A 314 -0.13 -1.46 -28.42
CA LYS A 314 0.05 -0.73 -29.68
C LYS A 314 -0.62 0.63 -29.54
N GLU A 315 0.06 1.68 -29.98
CA GLU A 315 -0.59 2.95 -30.24
C GLU A 315 -1.42 2.79 -31.52
N ASP A 316 -2.74 2.99 -31.41
CA ASP A 316 -3.65 3.06 -32.55
C ASP A 316 -3.54 4.42 -33.27
#